data_AF-A0A352GMG9-F1
#
_entry.id   AF-A0A352GMG9-F1
#
_cell.length_a   1.000
_cell.length_b   1.000
_cell.length_c   1.000
_cell.angle_alpha   90.00
_cell.angle_beta   90.00
_cell.angle_gamma   90.00
#
_symmetry.space_group_name_H-M   'P 1'
#
loop_
_entity.id
_entity.type
_entity.pdbx_description
1 polymer ?
#
loop_
_entity_poly.entity_id
_entity_poly.type
_entity_poly.pdbx_seq_one_letter_code
_entity_poly.pdbx_strand_id
1 'polypeptide(L)'
;SDAELERRLAAIPTANRKHVWYRMARDPYTAEELEAALDILRDMMDRIEARIKATGFVTGDAYSLADIAAAPYVIRTEELAPVEVSAEKRPHAAKWWAAIKARPAYKAAHMEPFNDQCWSGWMPPAA
;
A
#
# COMPACT_ATOMS: atom_id res chain seq x y z
N SER A 1 17.38 -22.90 0.17
CA SER A 1 17.09 -24.29 -0.25
C SER A 1 15.63 -24.60 0.05
N ASP A 2 15.09 -25.70 -0.50
CA ASP A 2 13.71 -26.08 -0.22
C ASP A 2 13.49 -26.40 1.27
N ALA A 3 14.48 -27.00 1.93
CA ALA A 3 14.45 -27.23 3.38
C ALA A 3 14.32 -25.94 4.23
N GLU A 4 14.91 -24.83 3.79
CA GLU A 4 14.76 -23.54 4.46
C GLU A 4 13.38 -22.92 4.20
N LEU A 5 12.84 -23.10 2.99
CA LEU A 5 11.48 -22.65 2.67
C LEU A 5 10.45 -23.40 3.52
N GLU A 6 10.55 -24.73 3.61
CA GLU A 6 9.66 -25.56 4.43
C GLU A 6 9.71 -25.16 5.90
N ARG A 7 10.92 -24.93 6.45
CA ARG A 7 11.10 -24.45 7.82
C ARG A 7 10.35 -23.12 8.06
N ARG A 8 10.47 -22.17 7.14
CA ARG A 8 9.78 -20.86 7.24
C ARG A 8 8.26 -21.01 7.12
N LEU A 9 7.78 -21.83 6.18
CA LEU A 9 6.36 -22.09 5.99
C LEU A 9 5.73 -22.79 7.20
N ALA A 10 6.47 -23.69 7.86
CA ALA A 10 5.99 -24.35 9.08
C ALA A 10 5.72 -23.37 10.23
N ALA A 11 6.49 -22.29 10.33
CA ALA A 11 6.35 -21.26 11.37
C ALA A 11 5.16 -20.29 11.16
N ILE A 12 4.57 -20.25 9.95
CA ILE A 12 3.44 -19.35 9.66
C ILE A 12 2.14 -20.03 10.09
N PRO A 13 1.33 -19.48 11.02
CA PRO A 13 0.19 -20.21 11.56
C PRO A 13 -0.99 -20.34 10.60
N THR A 14 -1.16 -19.42 9.65
CA THR A 14 -2.35 -19.37 8.78
C THR A 14 -2.07 -19.94 7.39
N ALA A 15 -2.95 -20.82 6.92
CA ALA A 15 -2.84 -21.46 5.61
C ALA A 15 -2.75 -20.43 4.46
N ASN A 16 -3.55 -19.35 4.53
CA ASN A 16 -3.51 -18.29 3.53
C ASN A 16 -2.14 -17.60 3.45
N ARG A 17 -1.54 -17.27 4.60
CA ARG A 17 -0.20 -16.67 4.60
C ARG A 17 0.85 -17.67 4.13
N LYS A 18 0.78 -18.95 4.51
CA LYS A 18 1.68 -19.98 3.97
C LYS A 18 1.64 -20.04 2.45
N HIS A 19 0.44 -20.02 1.87
CA HIS A 19 0.25 -20.06 0.43
C HIS A 19 0.90 -18.85 -0.27
N VAL A 20 0.68 -17.62 0.22
CA VAL A 20 1.31 -16.42 -0.34
C VAL A 20 2.84 -16.52 -0.31
N TRP A 21 3.42 -16.95 0.82
CA TRP A 21 4.87 -17.10 0.95
C TRP A 21 5.45 -18.19 0.04
N TYR A 22 4.71 -19.29 -0.15
CA TYR A 22 5.08 -20.34 -1.09
C TYR A 22 5.05 -19.84 -2.54
N ARG A 23 3.96 -19.17 -2.95
CA ARG A 23 3.81 -18.56 -4.28
C ARG A 23 5.00 -17.65 -4.59
N MET A 24 5.33 -16.73 -3.68
CA MET A 24 6.48 -15.82 -3.86
C MET A 24 7.82 -16.55 -4.07
N ALA A 25 8.01 -17.73 -3.49
CA ALA A 25 9.27 -18.47 -3.57
C ALA A 25 9.35 -19.45 -4.76
N ARG A 26 8.22 -20.01 -5.20
CA ARG A 26 8.19 -21.18 -6.09
C ARG A 26 7.14 -21.15 -7.18
N ASP A 27 6.12 -20.31 -7.05
CA ASP A 27 5.06 -20.16 -8.04
C ASP A 27 4.65 -18.68 -8.14
N PRO A 28 5.53 -17.83 -8.73
CA PRO A 28 5.33 -16.39 -8.78
C PRO A 28 4.03 -16.02 -9.49
N TYR A 29 3.47 -14.86 -9.14
CA TYR A 29 2.28 -14.35 -9.80
C TYR A 29 2.52 -14.10 -11.29
N THR A 30 1.52 -14.48 -12.09
CA THR A 30 1.48 -14.22 -13.53
C THR A 30 1.26 -12.72 -13.79
N ALA A 31 1.60 -12.27 -15.00
CA ALA A 31 1.36 -10.87 -15.39
C ALA A 31 -0.12 -10.51 -15.32
N GLU A 32 -1.00 -11.44 -15.69
CA GLU A 32 -2.45 -11.29 -15.67
C GLU A 32 -2.99 -11.15 -14.24
N GLU A 33 -2.47 -11.95 -13.28
CA GLU A 33 -2.82 -11.81 -11.86
C GLU A 33 -2.36 -10.46 -11.29
N LEU A 34 -1.18 -9.98 -11.69
CA LEU A 34 -0.66 -8.69 -11.25
C LEU A 34 -1.47 -7.53 -11.83
N GLU A 35 -1.87 -7.61 -13.09
CA GLU A 35 -2.72 -6.60 -13.72
C GLU A 35 -4.11 -6.55 -13.08
N ALA A 36 -4.71 -7.71 -12.81
CA ALA A 36 -5.99 -7.79 -12.09
C ALA A 36 -5.88 -7.22 -10.66
N ALA A 37 -4.75 -7.43 -9.99
CA ALA A 37 -4.50 -6.81 -8.68
C ALA A 37 -4.34 -5.28 -8.78
N LEU A 38 -3.70 -4.78 -9.85
CA LEU A 38 -3.57 -3.35 -10.11
C LEU A 38 -4.93 -2.71 -10.42
N ASP A 39 -5.84 -3.41 -11.10
CA ASP A 39 -7.21 -2.92 -11.34
C ASP A 39 -7.98 -2.63 -10.06
N ILE A 40 -7.75 -3.40 -8.99
CA ILE A 40 -8.35 -3.14 -7.67
C ILE A 40 -7.85 -1.80 -7.11
N LEU A 41 -6.55 -1.49 -7.29
CA LEU A 41 -5.99 -0.21 -6.86
C LEU A 41 -6.51 0.95 -7.71
N ARG A 42 -6.72 0.73 -9.02
CA ARG A 42 -7.33 1.73 -9.92
C ARG A 42 -8.76 2.07 -9.50
N ASP A 43 -9.59 1.07 -9.21
CA ASP A 43 -10.96 1.28 -8.69
C ASP A 43 -10.93 2.06 -7.36
N MET A 44 -10.02 1.70 -6.45
CA MET A 44 -9.84 2.44 -5.19
C MET A 44 -9.51 3.92 -5.45
N MET A 45 -8.62 4.21 -6.40
CA MET A 45 -8.26 5.59 -6.75
C MET A 45 -9.42 6.36 -7.38
N ASP A 46 -10.25 5.72 -8.20
CA ASP A 46 -11.46 6.33 -8.77
C ASP A 46 -12.47 6.70 -7.67
N ARG A 47 -12.62 5.81 -6.68
CA ARG A 47 -13.49 6.07 -5.52
C ARG A 47 -12.93 7.19 -4.66
N ILE A 48 -11.62 7.25 -4.43
CA ILE A 48 -11.00 8.36 -3.70
C ILE A 48 -11.24 9.68 -4.45
N GLU A 49 -10.94 9.75 -5.75
CA GLU A 49 -11.16 10.95 -6.58
C GLU A 49 -12.60 11.48 -6.44
N ALA A 50 -13.59 10.60 -6.57
CA ALA A 50 -15.00 10.97 -6.43
C ALA A 50 -15.35 11.51 -5.04
N ARG A 51 -14.78 10.92 -3.97
CA ARG A 51 -15.02 11.35 -2.58
C ARG A 51 -14.32 12.66 -2.27
N ILE A 52 -13.05 12.82 -2.64
CA ILE A 52 -12.30 14.07 -2.42
C ILE A 52 -12.95 15.22 -3.18
N LYS A 53 -13.43 14.99 -4.40
CA LYS A 53 -14.19 16.00 -5.15
C LYS A 53 -15.42 16.50 -4.39
N ALA A 54 -16.12 15.60 -3.68
CA ALA A 54 -17.34 15.92 -2.97
C ALA A 54 -17.10 16.54 -1.59
N THR A 55 -16.16 16.02 -0.81
CA THR A 55 -16.02 16.39 0.62
C THR A 55 -14.60 16.74 1.06
N GLY A 56 -13.61 16.64 0.17
CA GLY A 56 -12.21 16.96 0.46
C GLY A 56 -11.42 15.89 1.22
N PHE A 57 -12.10 14.88 1.78
CA PHE A 57 -11.52 13.75 2.51
C PHE A 57 -12.21 12.44 2.11
N VAL A 58 -11.58 11.29 2.38
CA VAL A 58 -12.13 9.98 1.99
C VAL A 58 -13.53 9.76 2.60
N THR A 59 -13.72 10.22 3.84
CA THR A 59 -15.00 10.22 4.54
C THR A 59 -15.21 11.51 5.33
N GLY A 60 -16.41 12.09 5.25
CA GLY A 60 -16.72 13.35 5.96
C GLY A 60 -15.95 14.54 5.40
N ASP A 61 -15.86 15.59 6.20
CA ASP A 61 -15.27 16.89 5.87
C ASP A 61 -13.95 17.18 6.63
N ALA A 62 -13.41 16.16 7.30
CA ALA A 62 -12.18 16.25 8.08
C ALA A 62 -11.29 15.01 7.92
N TYR A 63 -9.99 15.19 8.16
CA TYR A 63 -9.00 14.12 8.18
C TYR A 63 -9.38 13.04 9.20
N SER A 64 -9.32 11.78 8.79
CA SER A 64 -9.85 10.66 9.56
C SER A 64 -9.02 9.38 9.42
N LEU A 65 -9.43 8.32 10.12
CA LEU A 65 -8.87 6.99 9.94
C LEU A 65 -9.03 6.46 8.51
N ALA A 66 -10.02 6.94 7.74
CA ALA A 66 -10.19 6.53 6.35
C ALA A 66 -9.03 7.01 5.47
N ASP A 67 -8.56 8.25 5.67
CA ASP A 67 -7.42 8.80 4.94
C ASP A 67 -6.11 8.07 5.31
N ILE A 68 -5.94 7.75 6.60
CA ILE A 68 -4.81 6.97 7.12
C ILE A 68 -4.80 5.57 6.52
N ALA A 69 -5.96 4.91 6.48
CA ALA A 69 -6.10 3.56 5.96
C ALA A 69 -5.85 3.48 4.44
N ALA A 70 -6.18 4.54 3.69
CA ALA A 70 -5.94 4.62 2.26
C ALA A 70 -4.46 4.87 1.92
N ALA A 71 -3.76 5.70 2.72
CA ALA A 71 -2.39 6.12 2.45
C ALA A 71 -1.39 5.01 2.05
N PRO A 72 -1.29 3.84 2.75
CA PRO A 72 -0.36 2.79 2.36
C PRO A 72 -0.65 2.18 0.99
N TYR A 73 -1.91 2.18 0.53
CA TYR A 73 -2.24 1.67 -0.80
C TYR A 73 -1.97 2.72 -1.88
N VAL A 74 -2.19 4.00 -1.57
CA VAL A 74 -1.96 5.10 -2.53
C VAL A 74 -0.47 5.26 -2.84
N ILE A 75 0.43 5.20 -1.84
CA ILE A 75 1.87 5.23 -2.10
C ILE A 75 2.33 4.04 -2.97
N ARG A 76 1.80 2.83 -2.73
CA ARG A 76 2.13 1.66 -3.57
C ARG A 76 1.57 1.79 -4.98
N THR A 77 0.42 2.42 -5.14
CA THR A 77 -0.14 2.73 -6.46
C THR A 77 0.73 3.76 -7.18
N GLU A 78 1.22 4.79 -6.47
CA GLU A 78 2.15 5.79 -7.01
C GLU A 78 3.47 5.14 -7.46
N GLU A 79 3.98 4.15 -6.72
CA GLU A 79 5.20 3.39 -7.10
C GLU A 79 4.98 2.48 -8.32
N LEU A 80 3.85 1.76 -8.36
CA LEU A 80 3.57 0.77 -9.41
C LEU A 80 3.05 1.40 -10.72
N ALA A 81 2.24 2.45 -10.61
CA ALA A 81 1.57 3.11 -11.72
C ALA A 81 1.38 4.61 -11.44
N PRO A 82 2.44 5.44 -11.57
CA PRO A 82 2.42 6.86 -11.19
C PRO A 82 1.28 7.68 -11.82
N VAL A 83 0.91 7.34 -13.06
CA VAL A 83 -0.20 7.97 -13.79
C VAL A 83 -1.54 7.83 -13.06
N GLU A 84 -1.70 6.79 -12.23
CA GLU A 84 -2.92 6.55 -11.47
C GLU A 84 -3.09 7.49 -10.26
N VAL A 85 -2.04 8.20 -9.86
CA VAL A 85 -2.08 9.18 -8.76
C VAL A 85 -1.80 10.60 -9.27
N SER A 86 -1.66 10.78 -10.59
CA SER A 86 -1.28 12.05 -11.19
C SER A 86 -2.43 13.07 -11.20
N ALA A 87 -2.07 14.35 -11.19
CA ALA A 87 -3.03 15.44 -11.30
C ALA A 87 -3.72 15.50 -12.69
N GLU A 88 -3.09 14.95 -13.73
CA GLU A 88 -3.69 14.87 -15.07
C GLU A 88 -4.87 13.90 -15.11
N LYS A 89 -4.78 12.77 -14.41
CA LYS A 89 -5.84 11.77 -14.36
C LYS A 89 -6.85 12.02 -13.24
N ARG A 90 -6.37 12.38 -12.04
CA ARG A 90 -7.17 12.48 -10.82
C ARG A 90 -6.78 13.73 -10.01
N PRO A 91 -7.18 14.94 -10.45
CA PRO A 91 -6.72 16.19 -9.87
C PRO A 91 -7.11 16.37 -8.39
N HIS A 92 -8.27 15.87 -7.96
CA HIS A 92 -8.71 16.01 -6.57
C HIS A 92 -7.92 15.07 -5.64
N ALA A 93 -7.80 13.80 -6.01
CA ALA A 93 -7.02 12.80 -5.29
C ALA A 93 -5.54 13.19 -5.26
N ALA A 94 -4.96 13.69 -6.35
CA ALA A 94 -3.57 14.15 -6.38
C ALA A 94 -3.32 15.30 -5.38
N LYS A 95 -4.24 16.28 -5.32
CA LYS A 95 -4.16 17.38 -4.34
C LYS A 95 -4.27 16.88 -2.90
N TRP A 96 -5.22 15.99 -2.63
CA TRP A 96 -5.37 15.35 -1.32
C TRP A 96 -4.11 14.56 -0.96
N TRP A 97 -3.57 13.78 -1.90
CA TRP A 97 -2.38 12.96 -1.67
C TRP A 97 -1.15 13.81 -1.33
N ALA A 98 -0.96 14.93 -2.02
CA ALA A 98 0.08 15.90 -1.67
C ALA A 98 -0.09 16.44 -0.24
N ALA A 99 -1.34 16.73 0.18
CA ALA A 99 -1.62 17.17 1.55
C ALA A 99 -1.36 16.07 2.59
N ILE A 100 -1.62 14.79 2.27
CA ILE A 100 -1.30 13.65 3.13
C ILE A 100 0.22 13.50 3.30
N LYS A 101 0.99 13.52 2.20
CA LYS A 101 2.46 13.44 2.23
C LYS A 101 3.12 14.59 3.01
N ALA A 102 2.50 15.78 3.00
CA ALA A 102 3.01 16.94 3.72
C ALA A 102 2.83 16.88 5.25
N ARG A 103 2.09 15.89 5.78
CA ARG A 103 1.83 15.80 7.23
C ARG A 103 3.08 15.33 7.99
N PRO A 104 3.43 15.92 9.15
CA PRO A 104 4.54 15.44 9.97
C PRO A 104 4.43 13.96 10.35
N ALA A 105 3.20 13.48 10.60
CA ALA A 105 2.93 12.08 10.91
C ALA A 105 3.27 11.12 9.77
N TYR A 106 3.14 11.54 8.51
CA TYR A 106 3.51 10.72 7.35
C TYR A 106 5.01 10.39 7.37
N LYS A 107 5.83 11.42 7.61
CA LYS A 107 7.28 11.28 7.78
C LYS A 107 7.63 10.44 9.01
N ALA A 108 6.99 10.69 10.15
CA ALA A 108 7.24 9.94 11.38
C ALA A 108 6.89 8.44 11.26
N ALA A 109 5.94 8.10 10.38
CA ALA A 109 5.58 6.72 10.09
C ALA A 109 6.46 6.05 9.02
N HIS A 110 7.48 6.75 8.50
CA HIS A 110 8.37 6.26 7.44
C HIS A 110 7.61 5.73 6.21
N MET A 111 6.55 6.43 5.80
CA MET A 111 5.70 6.07 4.66
C MET A 111 6.32 6.41 3.30
N GLU A 112 7.61 6.73 3.25
CA GLU A 112 8.35 6.97 2.02
C GLU A 112 8.54 5.67 1.22
N PRO A 113 8.83 5.74 -0.09
CA PRO A 113 9.03 4.56 -0.90
C PRO A 113 10.03 3.58 -0.31
N PHE A 114 9.78 2.29 -0.52
CA PHE A 114 10.67 1.28 0.02
C PHE A 114 12.05 1.37 -0.64
N ASN A 115 13.03 1.93 0.06
CA ASN A 115 14.44 1.86 -0.28
C ASN A 115 15.14 0.75 0.51
N ASP A 116 16.37 0.40 0.14
CA ASP A 116 17.17 -0.63 0.84
C ASP A 116 17.43 -0.31 2.33
N GLN A 117 17.04 0.88 2.83
CA GLN A 117 17.24 1.37 4.19
C GLN A 117 15.96 1.33 5.06
N CYS A 118 14.85 0.76 4.58
CA CYS A 118 13.58 0.71 5.33
C CYS A 118 13.58 -0.25 6.53
N TRP A 119 14.65 -1.01 6.73
CA TRP A 119 14.89 -1.65 8.02
C TRP A 119 15.38 -0.58 9.00
N SER A 120 14.46 -0.04 9.80
CA SER A 120 14.75 1.00 10.79
C SER A 120 15.56 0.51 12.00
N GLY A 121 16.03 -0.75 12.00
CA GLY A 121 16.64 -1.35 13.18
C GLY A 121 15.68 -1.47 14.37
N TRP A 122 14.36 -1.32 14.14
CA TRP A 122 13.36 -1.43 15.19
C TRP A 122 13.40 -2.83 15.79
N MET A 123 13.78 -2.89 17.07
CA MET A 123 13.59 -4.07 17.90
C MET A 123 12.33 -3.85 18.75
N PRO A 124 11.44 -4.84 18.87
CA PRO A 124 10.34 -4.75 19.83
C PRO A 124 10.91 -4.52 21.24
N PRO A 125 10.19 -3.80 22.12
CA PRO A 125 10.59 -3.69 23.52
C PRO A 125 10.75 -5.09 24.12
N ALA A 126 11.81 -5.30 24.90
CA ALA A 126 11.95 -6.53 25.68
C ALA A 126 10.73 -6.67 26.60
N ALA A 127 10.10 -7.85 26.57
CA ALA A 127 9.02 -8.22 27.48
C ALA A 127 9.51 -8.34 28.92
#